data_AF-A0A453CAC9-F1
#
_entry.id   AF-A0A453CAC9-F1
#
_cell.length_a   1.000
_cell.length_b   1.000
_cell.length_c   1.000
_cell.angle_alpha   90.00
_cell.angle_beta   90.00
_cell.angle_gamma   90.00
#
_symmetry.space_group_name_H-M   'P 1'
#
loop_
_entity.id
_entity.type
_entity.pdbx_description
1 polymer ?
#
loop_
_entity_poly.entity_id
_entity_poly.type
_entity_poly.pdbx_seq_one_letter_code
_entity_poly.pdbx_strand_id
1 'polypeptide(L)' 'MSLLLLPMHLQASPLLTEDRAQECIDPRLGDKYPATGALKLGRIAVQCLQYDPTYRPSMGTIARVINYAVVRDQQGVV' A
#
# COMPACT_ATOMS: atom_id res chain seq x y z
N MET A 1 30.72 -13.26 -10.15
CA MET A 1 29.87 -14.42 -9.78
C MET A 1 28.99 -14.04 -8.59
N SER A 2 27.89 -13.32 -8.84
CA SER A 2 26.71 -13.38 -7.97
C SER A 2 25.51 -12.82 -8.74
N LEU A 3 25.18 -13.52 -9.83
CA LEU A 3 23.91 -13.40 -10.56
C LEU A 3 22.89 -14.41 -9.99
N LEU A 4 22.82 -14.56 -8.66
CA LEU A 4 21.94 -15.53 -7.99
C LEU A 4 21.11 -14.89 -6.86
N LEU A 5 20.57 -13.68 -7.08
CA LEU A 5 19.55 -13.08 -6.20
C LEU A 5 18.27 -12.63 -6.94
N LEU A 6 18.11 -12.98 -8.21
CA LEU A 6 16.86 -12.79 -8.94
C LEU A 6 16.18 -14.16 -9.04
N PRO A 7 15.30 -14.50 -8.07
CA PRO A 7 13.87 -14.44 -8.40
C PRO A 7 12.93 -14.00 -7.24
N MET A 8 13.44 -13.43 -6.13
CA MET A 8 12.59 -13.07 -4.98
C MET A 8 12.04 -11.63 -4.99
N HIS A 9 12.43 -10.81 -5.97
CA HIS A 9 11.91 -9.44 -6.13
C HIS A 9 10.71 -9.34 -7.11
N LEU A 10 10.09 -10.46 -7.51
CA LEU A 10 8.95 -10.46 -8.43
C LEU A 10 7.57 -10.27 -7.75
N GLN A 11 7.52 -10.02 -6.44
CA GLN A 11 6.30 -9.51 -5.83
C GLN A 11 6.19 -8.01 -6.01
N ALA A 12 4.94 -7.52 -5.97
CA ALA A 12 4.36 -6.21 -6.27
C ALA A 12 5.22 -4.93 -6.10
N SER A 13 6.40 -4.98 -5.51
CA SER A 13 7.45 -3.96 -5.45
C SER A 13 7.62 -3.05 -6.68
N PRO A 14 7.67 -3.52 -7.94
CA PRO A 14 7.77 -2.60 -9.09
C PRO A 14 6.50 -1.79 -9.38
N LEU A 15 5.37 -2.20 -8.81
CA LEU A 15 4.05 -1.54 -8.93
C LEU A 15 3.61 -0.87 -7.62
N LEU A 16 4.21 -1.24 -6.49
CA LEU A 16 4.04 -0.62 -5.18
C LEU A 16 5.00 0.56 -5.03
N THR A 17 4.99 1.46 -6.01
CA THR A 17 5.52 2.83 -5.87
C THR A 17 4.35 3.78 -5.66
N GLU A 18 4.58 4.96 -5.05
CA GLU A 18 3.47 5.87 -4.69
C GLU A 18 2.60 6.28 -5.89
N ASP A 19 3.20 6.35 -7.08
CA ASP A 19 2.58 6.71 -8.35
C ASP A 19 1.84 5.55 -9.05
N ARG A 20 2.24 4.30 -8.78
CA ARG A 20 1.73 3.09 -9.46
C ARG A 20 0.90 2.17 -8.58
N ALA A 21 0.75 2.49 -7.29
CA ALA A 21 -0.03 1.68 -6.35
C ALA A 21 -1.47 1.42 -6.83
N GLN A 22 -2.05 2.32 -7.63
CA GLN A 22 -3.35 2.15 -8.27
C GLN A 22 -3.40 0.97 -9.27
N GLU A 23 -2.28 0.64 -9.93
CA GLU A 23 -2.17 -0.48 -10.88
C GLU A 23 -2.20 -1.83 -10.16
N CYS A 24 -1.97 -1.85 -8.84
CA CYS A 24 -2.08 -3.05 -8.01
C CYS A 24 -3.51 -3.32 -7.51
N ILE A 25 -4.46 -2.40 -7.75
CA ILE A 25 -5.82 -2.55 -7.25
C ILE A 25 -6.56 -3.60 -8.08
N ASP A 26 -7.21 -4.55 -7.40
CA ASP A 26 -7.97 -5.61 -8.06
C ASP A 26 -9.07 -5.01 -8.96
N PRO A 27 -9.01 -5.22 -10.29
CA PRO A 27 -10.00 -4.69 -11.23
C PRO A 27 -11.42 -5.15 -10.91
N ARG A 28 -11.59 -6.29 -10.23
CA ARG A 28 -12.90 -6.84 -9.85
C ARG A 28 -13.61 -6.02 -8.77
N LEU A 29 -12.90 -5.12 -8.09
CA LEU A 29 -13.51 -4.20 -7.14
C LEU A 29 -14.35 -3.12 -7.85
N GLY A 30 -14.05 -2.79 -9.12
CA GLY A 30 -14.73 -1.69 -9.83
C GLY A 30 -14.67 -0.41 -9.01
N ASP A 31 -15.79 0.30 -8.88
CA ASP A 31 -15.88 1.54 -8.07
C ASP A 31 -16.26 1.30 -6.60
N LYS A 32 -16.16 0.05 -6.10
CA LYS A 32 -16.63 -0.34 -4.75
C LYS A 32 -15.60 -0.07 -3.65
N TYR A 33 -14.81 0.97 -3.79
CA TYR A 33 -13.85 1.39 -2.77
C TYR A 33 -13.56 2.89 -2.87
N PRO A 34 -13.19 3.55 -1.76
CA PRO A 34 -12.77 4.94 -1.79
C PRO A 34 -11.39 5.04 -2.46
N ALA A 35 -11.31 5.70 -3.62
CA ALA A 35 -10.06 5.86 -4.38
C ALA A 35 -8.96 6.54 -3.54
N THR A 36 -9.30 7.57 -2.78
CA THR A 36 -8.37 8.27 -1.88
C THR A 36 -7.91 7.37 -0.74
N GLY A 37 -8.80 6.55 -0.18
CA GLY A 37 -8.48 5.55 0.83
C GLY A 37 -7.51 4.49 0.32
N ALA A 38 -7.76 3.97 -0.89
CA ALA A 38 -6.88 3.01 -1.55
C ALA A 38 -5.48 3.57 -1.83
N LEU A 39 -5.37 4.84 -2.26
CA LEU A 39 -4.08 5.48 -2.47
C LEU A 39 -3.29 5.61 -1.15
N LYS A 40 -3.95 6.02 -0.06
CA LYS A 40 -3.32 6.11 1.28
C LYS A 40 -2.85 4.73 1.77
N LEU A 41 -3.63 3.68 1.53
CA LEU A 41 -3.23 2.29 1.82
C LEU A 41 -2.06 1.82 0.95
N GLY A 42 -2.03 2.18 -0.33
CA GLY A 42 -0.90 1.90 -1.20
C GLY A 42 0.41 2.45 -0.62
N ARG A 43 0.40 3.72 -0.20
CA ARG A 43 1.57 4.38 0.40
C ARG A 43 2.05 3.70 1.68
N ILE A 44 1.14 3.33 2.60
CA ILE A 44 1.55 2.61 3.82
C ILE A 44 2.16 1.24 3.46
N ALA A 45 1.63 0.56 2.44
CA ALA A 45 2.18 -0.71 1.97
C ALA A 45 3.60 -0.54 1.41
N VAL A 46 3.87 0.51 0.62
CA VAL A 46 5.23 0.84 0.16
C VAL A 46 6.17 1.07 1.34
N GLN A 47 5.72 1.81 2.36
CA GLN A 47 6.52 2.09 3.54
C GLN A 47 6.81 0.82 4.38
N CYS A 48 5.85 -0.09 4.50
CA CYS A 48 6.05 -1.38 5.18
C CYS A 48 7.14 -2.25 4.53
N LEU A 49 7.36 -2.10 3.22
CA LEU A 49 8.33 -2.87 2.45
C LEU A 49 9.70 -2.20 2.33
N GLN A 50 9.92 -1.05 3.00
CA GLN A 50 11.20 -0.36 2.94
C GLN A 50 12.34 -1.25 3.41
N TYR A 51 13.45 -1.20 2.67
CA TYR A 51 14.64 -2.01 2.97
C TYR A 51 15.15 -1.70 4.38
N ASP A 52 15.35 -0.42 4.67
CA ASP A 52 15.76 0.05 5.98
C ASP A 52 14.54 0.09 6.93
N PRO A 53 14.61 -0.63 8.07
CA PRO A 53 13.51 -0.75 9.02
C PRO A 53 13.13 0.58 9.69
N THR A 54 14.02 1.59 9.70
CA THR A 54 13.72 2.90 10.28
C THR A 54 12.64 3.67 9.53
N TYR A 55 12.45 3.36 8.24
CA TYR A 55 11.38 3.94 7.41
C TYR A 55 10.07 3.14 7.45
N ARG A 56 10.06 1.96 8.11
CA ARG A 56 8.84 1.17 8.23
C ARG A 56 7.95 1.77 9.32
N PRO A 57 6.64 1.92 9.05
CA PRO A 57 5.72 2.47 10.04
C PRO A 57 5.46 1.46 11.16
N SER A 58 5.17 1.96 12.36
CA SER A 58 4.72 1.12 13.47
C SER A 58 3.32 0.54 13.18
N MET A 59 3.01 -0.60 13.78
CA MET A 59 1.66 -1.18 13.69
C MET A 59 0.56 -0.24 14.21
N GLY A 60 0.87 0.63 15.18
CA GLY A 60 -0.06 1.66 15.65
C GLY A 60 -0.37 2.69 14.57
N THR A 61 0.63 3.14 13.82
CA THR A 61 0.45 4.02 12.66
C THR A 61 -0.37 3.33 11.57
N ILE A 62 -0.06 2.07 11.26
CA ILE A 62 -0.78 1.27 10.25
C ILE A 62 -2.26 1.14 10.63
N ALA A 63 -2.56 0.72 11.86
CA ALA A 63 -3.93 0.57 12.34
C ALA A 63 -4.72 1.89 12.28
N ARG A 64 -4.05 3.00 12.64
CA ARG A 64 -4.65 4.33 12.57
C ARG A 64 -4.99 4.70 11.13
N VAL A 65 -4.07 4.50 10.19
CA VAL A 65 -4.31 4.80 8.77
C VAL A 65 -5.43 3.94 8.21
N ILE A 66 -5.47 2.63 8.48
CA ILE A 66 -6.56 1.76 8.00
C ILE A 66 -7.91 2.26 8.52
N ASN A 67 -7.99 2.60 9.81
CA ASN A 67 -9.22 3.10 10.43
C ASN A 67 -9.70 4.43 9.79
N TYR A 68 -8.78 5.37 9.50
CA TYR A 68 -9.17 6.65 8.89
C TYR A 68 -9.39 6.56 7.37
N ALA A 69 -8.51 5.88 6.65
CA ALA A 69 -8.52 5.81 5.19
C ALA A 69 -9.61 4.90 4.63
N VAL A 70 -10.04 3.87 5.38
CA VAL A 70 -11.04 2.90 4.91
C VAL A 70 -12.34 3.06 5.67
N VAL A 71 -12.28 3.02 7.01
CA VAL A 71 -13.50 2.91 7.82
C VAL A 71 -14.24 4.24 7.91
N ARG A 72 -13.52 5.36 8.06
CA ARG A 72 -14.14 6.70 8.19
C ARG A 72 -14.51 7.32 6.84
N ASP A 73 -13.66 7.16 5.82
CA ASP A 73 -13.90 7.66 4.45
C ASP A 73 -15.17 7.05 3.83
N GLN A 74 -15.48 5.78 4.16
CA GLN A 74 -16.71 5.09 3.72
C GLN A 74 -17.97 5.49 4.50
N GLN A 75 -17.84 6.21 5.62
CA GLN A 75 -18.96 6.60 6.48
C GLN A 75 -19.55 8.00 6.16
N GLY A 76 -19.04 8.68 5.13
CA GLY A 76 -19.59 9.99 4.72
C GLY A 76 -19.44 11.09 5.77
N VAL A 77 -18.46 10.97 6.67
CA VAL A 77 -18.12 12.03 7.63
C VAL A 77 -16.92 12.77 7.07
N VAL A 78 -17.21 13.99 6.59
CA VAL A 78 -16.30 15.04 6.08
C VAL A 78 -14.95 15.13 6.77
#